data_AF-A0A7L4QR35-F1
#
_entry.id   AF-A0A7L4QR35-F1
#
_cell.length_a   1.000
_cell.length_b   1.000
_cell.length_c   1.000
_cell.angle_alpha   90.00
_cell.angle_beta   90.00
_cell.angle_gamma   90.00
#
_symmetry.space_group_name_H-M   'P 1'
#
loop_
_entity.id
_entity.type
_entity.pdbx_description
1 polymer ?
#
loop_
_entity_poly.entity_id
_entity_poly.type
_entity_poly.pdbx_seq_one_letter_code
_entity_poly.pdbx_strand_id
1 'polypeptide(L)' 'MRLTLKEELEYALWKITGTPLQFNEYVIPYLSREIARKTGEDPAVVSLRLVEQIKQIVNEDIDQQMKKCRPCNQQIKA' A
#
# COMPACT_ATOMS: atom_id res chain seq x y z
N MET A 1 -1.33 3.68 14.48
CA MET A 1 -0.09 3.37 13.74
C MET A 1 -0.30 2.00 13.17
N ARG A 2 -0.18 1.82 11.85
CA ARG A 2 -0.12 0.48 11.29
C ARG A 2 1.27 -0.04 11.60
N LEU A 3 1.35 -1.19 12.25
CA LEU A 3 2.59 -1.67 12.87
C LEU A 3 3.28 -2.72 12.01
N THR A 4 2.57 -3.28 11.03
CA THR A 4 3.09 -4.35 10.17
C THR A 4 3.02 -4.01 8.70
N LEU A 5 3.96 -4.55 7.92
CA LEU A 5 3.95 -4.47 6.46
C LEU A 5 2.63 -4.97 5.87
N LYS A 6 2.04 -6.02 6.46
CA LYS A 6 0.76 -6.58 6.01
C LYS A 6 -0.36 -5.54 6.07
N GLU A 7 -0.50 -4.84 7.20
CA GLU A 7 -1.52 -3.80 7.38
C GLU A 7 -1.31 -2.62 6.41
N GLU A 8 -0.06 -2.25 6.12
CA GLU A 8 0.25 -1.21 5.14
C GLU A 8 -0.13 -1.64 3.71
N LEU A 9 0.11 -2.90 3.36
CA LEU A 9 -0.29 -3.46 2.07
C LEU A 9 -1.83 -3.52 1.93
N GLU A 10 -2.53 -3.97 2.96
CA GLU A 10 -4.00 -4.00 2.99
C GLU A 10 -4.59 -2.59 2.90
N TYR A 11 -3.97 -1.61 3.56
CA TYR A 11 -4.32 -0.21 3.41
C TYR A 11 -4.09 0.31 2.00
N ALA A 12 -2.93 0.04 1.39
CA ALA A 12 -2.65 0.46 0.03
C ALA A 12 -3.64 -0.14 -0.97
N LEU A 13 -3.98 -1.43 -0.82
CA LEU A 13 -5.00 -2.09 -1.62
C LEU A 13 -6.38 -1.45 -1.44
N TRP A 14 -6.77 -1.11 -0.21
CA TRP A 14 -8.01 -0.37 0.04
C TRP A 14 -7.98 1.03 -0.60
N LYS A 15 -6.86 1.75 -0.52
CA LYS A 15 -6.71 3.08 -1.16
C LYS A 15 -6.83 3.02 -2.68
N ILE A 16 -6.35 1.95 -3.32
CA ILE A 16 -6.40 1.77 -4.77
C ILE A 16 -7.78 1.29 -5.23
N THR A 17 -8.34 0.29 -4.55
CA THR A 17 -9.55 -0.42 -5.00
C THR A 17 -10.85 0.11 -4.39
N GLY A 18 -10.76 0.90 -3.31
CA GLY A 18 -11.89 1.30 -2.48
C GLY A 18 -12.50 0.15 -1.66
N THR A 19 -11.96 -1.07 -1.77
CA THR A 19 -12.50 -2.28 -1.14
C THR A 19 -11.50 -2.82 -0.12
N PRO A 20 -11.92 -3.17 1.11
CA PRO A 20 -11.03 -3.81 2.07
C PRO A 20 -10.68 -5.22 1.57
N LEU A 21 -9.41 -5.43 1.24
CA LEU A 21 -8.88 -6.71 0.77
C LEU A 21 -7.83 -7.20 1.77
N GLN A 22 -7.89 -8.49 2.12
CA GLN A 22 -6.83 -9.12 2.88
C GLN A 22 -5.65 -9.43 1.97
N PHE A 23 -4.44 -9.08 2.41
CA PHE A 23 -3.25 -9.28 1.60
C PHE A 23 -2.85 -10.76 1.59
N ASN A 24 -2.62 -11.28 0.39
CA ASN A 24 -1.94 -12.54 0.12
C ASN A 24 -1.24 -12.46 -1.26
N GLU A 25 -0.42 -13.47 -1.57
CA GLU A 25 0.39 -13.54 -2.79
C GLU A 25 -0.40 -13.54 -4.10
N TYR A 26 -1.71 -13.84 -4.06
CA TYR A 26 -2.58 -13.89 -5.25
C TYR A 26 -3.34 -12.59 -5.53
N VAL A 27 -3.36 -11.64 -4.58
CA VAL A 27 -4.16 -10.41 -4.72
C VAL A 27 -3.68 -9.57 -5.90
N ILE A 28 -2.38 -9.34 -6.01
CA ILE A 28 -1.81 -8.52 -7.08
C ILE A 28 -2.06 -9.17 -8.45
N PRO A 29 -1.71 -10.45 -8.70
CA PRO A 29 -2.06 -11.10 -9.96
C PRO A 29 -3.55 -11.08 -10.30
N TYR A 30 -4.43 -11.25 -9.30
CA TYR A 30 -5.87 -11.20 -9.50
C TYR A 30 -6.32 -9.81 -9.96
N LEU A 31 -5.96 -8.77 -9.21
CA LEU A 31 -6.33 -7.38 -9.52
C LEU A 31 -5.78 -6.96 -10.88
N SER A 32 -4.54 -7.32 -11.20
CA SER A 32 -3.94 -6.98 -12.48
C SER A 32 -4.66 -7.61 -13.65
N ARG A 33 -5.12 -8.87 -13.54
CA ARG A 33 -5.95 -9.51 -14.57
C ARG A 33 -7.31 -8.85 -14.71
N GLU A 34 -7.96 -8.51 -13.60
CA GLU A 34 -9.28 -7.86 -13.62
C GLU A 34 -9.21 -6.44 -14.22
N ILE A 35 -8.16 -5.69 -13.91
CA ILE A 35 -7.93 -4.36 -14.51
C ILE A 35 -7.60 -4.52 -15.99
N ALA A 36 -6.68 -5.42 -16.36
CA ALA A 36 -6.32 -5.69 -17.75
C ALA A 36 -7.54 -6.09 -18.61
N ARG A 37 -8.44 -6.92 -18.07
CA ARG A 37 -9.71 -7.27 -18.74
C ARG A 37 -10.61 -6.08 -19.02
N LYS A 38 -10.59 -5.06 -18.14
CA LYS A 38 -11.40 -3.84 -18.29
C LYS A 38 -10.75 -2.80 -19.19
N THR A 39 -9.42 -2.70 -19.17
CA THR A 39 -8.68 -1.66 -19.91
C THR A 39 -8.13 -2.14 -21.27
N GLY A 40 -8.07 -3.45 -21.49
CA GLY A 40 -7.41 -4.04 -22.66
C GLY A 40 -5.88 -3.99 -22.59
N GLU A 41 -5.31 -3.63 -21.44
CA GLU A 41 -3.86 -3.57 -21.23
C GLU A 41 -3.25 -4.95 -20.95
N ASP A 42 -1.93 -5.06 -21.09
CA ASP A 42 -1.19 -6.26 -20.69
C ASP A 42 -1.19 -6.44 -19.15
N PRO A 43 -1.56 -7.62 -18.61
CA PRO A 43 -1.59 -7.86 -17.17
C PRO A 43 -0.24 -7.67 -16.46
N ALA A 44 0.89 -7.93 -17.12
CA ALA A 44 2.21 -7.75 -16.54
C ALA A 44 2.54 -6.26 -16.39
N VAL A 45 2.21 -5.45 -17.41
CA VAL A 45 2.33 -3.98 -17.36
C VAL A 45 1.46 -3.41 -16.22
N VAL A 46 0.21 -3.88 -16.12
CA VAL A 46 -0.69 -3.49 -15.03
C VAL A 46 -0.13 -3.90 -13.66
N SER A 47 0.46 -5.08 -13.54
CA SER A 47 1.10 -5.55 -12.31
C SER A 47 2.23 -4.65 -11.86
N LEU A 48 3.12 -4.27 -12.77
CA LEU A 48 4.21 -3.35 -12.46
C LEU A 48 3.69 -1.99 -11.98
N ARG A 49 2.69 -1.43 -12.67
CA ARG A 49 2.05 -0.18 -12.27
C ARG A 49 1.39 -0.27 -10.89
N LEU A 50 0.70 -1.38 -10.62
CA LEU A 50 0.03 -1.60 -9.34
C LEU A 50 1.04 -1.70 -8.18
N VAL A 51 2.14 -2.43 -8.38
CA VAL A 51 3.22 -2.53 -7.38
C VAL A 51 3.85 -1.17 -7.10
N GLU A 52 4.07 -0.35 -8.13
CA GLU A 52 4.63 0.99 -7.95
C GLU A 52 3.69 1.91 -7.16
N GLN A 53 2.40 1.88 -7.47
CA GLN A 53 1.39 2.63 -6.72
C GLN A 53 1.33 2.19 -5.26
N ILE A 54 1.40 0.88 -4.98
CA ILE A 54 1.42 0.36 -3.60
C ILE A 54 2.64 0.90 -2.85
N LYS A 55 3.84 0.83 -3.45
CA LYS A 55 5.06 1.36 -2.82
C LYS A 55 4.92 2.85 -2.49
N GLN A 56 4.40 3.63 -3.42
CA GLN A 56 4.20 5.07 -3.21
C GLN A 56 3.26 5.33 -2.03
N ILE A 57 2.11 4.67 -1.99
CA ILE A 57 1.12 4.85 -0.90
C ILE A 57 1.72 4.45 0.45
N VAL A 58 2.42 3.33 0.52
CA VAL A 58 3.06 2.86 1.76
C VAL A 58 4.14 3.84 2.23
N ASN A 59 4.99 4.31 1.33
CA ASN A 59 6.04 5.28 1.67
C ASN A 59 5.45 6.60 2.16
N GLU A 60 4.45 7.14 1.45
CA GLU A 60 3.76 8.37 1.86
C GLU A 60 3.11 8.24 3.24
N ASP A 61 2.54 7.07 3.53
CA ASP A 61 1.90 6.82 4.80
C ASP A 61 2.91 6.70 5.95
N ILE A 62 3.98 5.93 5.75
CA ILE A 62 5.09 5.83 6.72
C ILE A 62 5.68 7.22 7.00
N ASP A 63 5.91 8.02 5.97
CA ASP A 63 6.40 9.40 6.12
C ASP A 63 5.45 10.25 6.94
N GLN A 64 4.14 10.12 6.74
CA GLN A 64 3.14 10.82 7.53
C GLN A 64 3.11 10.34 8.99
N GLN A 65 3.21 9.03 9.23
CA GLN A 65 3.29 8.47 10.57
C GLN A 65 4.54 8.98 11.31
N MET A 66 5.68 9.00 10.63
CA MET A 66 6.94 9.52 11.19
C MET A 66 6.90 11.03 11.48
N LYS A 67 6.24 11.82 10.63
CA LYS A 67 6.00 13.25 10.90
C LYS A 67 5.10 13.47 12.12
N LYS A 68 4.07 12.63 12.32
CA LYS A 68 3.16 12.69 13.48
C LYS A 68 3.84 12.27 14.79
N CYS A 69 4.89 11.46 14.76
CA CYS A 69 5.67 11.02 15.93
C CYS A 69 6.66 12.08 16.51
N ARG A 70 6.50 13.38 16.24
CA ARG A 70 7.22 14.44 16.97
C ARG A 70 6.35 14.88 18.17
N PRO A 71 6.65 14.50 19.44
CA PRO A 71 7.99 14.34 20.04
C PRO A 71 8.17 13.05 20.89
N CYS A 72 8.84 12.01 20.36
CA CYS A 72 9.35 10.91 21.21
C CYS A 72 10.77 11.16 21.77
N ASN A 73 11.43 12.27 21.39
CA ASN A 73 12.82 12.56 21.77
C ASN A 73 12.99 13.59 22.91
N GLN A 74 11.91 14.03 23.57
CA GLN A 74 11.98 15.00 24.67
C GLN A 74 11.81 14.41 26.08
N GLN A 75 11.60 13.09 26.22
CA GLN A 75 11.37 12.46 27.54
C GLN A 75 12.59 11.74 28.13
N ILE A 76 13.75 11.72 27.47
CA ILE A 76 14.98 11.07 27.98
C ILE A 76 16.01 12.09 28.51
N LYS A 77 15.58 13.30 28.86
CA LYS A 77 16.41 14.27 29.60
C LYS A 77 15.59 14.89 30.73
N ALA A 78 15.47 14.15 31.82
CA ALA A 78 15.17 14.66 33.16
C ALA A 78 16.23 14.12 34.11
#